data_AF-A0A849K7G2-F1
#
_entry.id   AF-A0A849K7G2-F1
#
_cell.length_a   1.000
_cell.length_b   1.000
_cell.length_c   1.000
_cell.angle_alpha   90.00
_cell.angle_beta   90.00
_cell.angle_gamma   90.00
#
_symmetry.space_group_name_H-M   'P 1'
#
loop_
_entity.id
_entity.type
_entity.pdbx_description
1 polymer ?
#
loop_
_entity_poly.entity_id
_entity_poly.type
_entity_poly.pdbx_seq_one_letter_code
_entity_poly.pdbx_strand_id
1 'polypeptide(L)'
;MREVATVVAAPADLGTAVIGVPEGADLTLGLRLEAVMEGVLVSGVVRGTAVGECARCLDPISQEVTVRVQELFVYPERAEAAEEAGDEEAEDEALLIDDQADIEPVVRDSLVTALPFQPLCRPDCPGLCSECGARLEDDPEHHHDIVDPRWAALQTMLEESSVSDETKES
;
A
#
# COMPACT_ATOMS: atom_id res chain seq x y z
N MET A 1 -21.42 25.58 -6.75
CA MET A 1 -20.72 24.35 -7.18
C MET A 1 -19.74 24.72 -8.28
N ARG A 2 -18.48 24.30 -8.14
CA ARG A 2 -17.42 24.47 -9.14
C ARG A 2 -16.75 23.12 -9.37
N GLU A 3 -16.43 22.81 -10.62
CA GLU A 3 -15.63 21.64 -10.98
C GLU A 3 -14.20 22.08 -11.32
N VAL A 4 -13.23 21.26 -10.92
CA VAL A 4 -11.80 21.48 -11.15
C VAL A 4 -11.22 20.19 -11.71
N ALA A 5 -10.68 20.27 -12.92
CA ALA A 5 -9.91 19.21 -13.55
C ALA A 5 -8.50 19.72 -13.82
N THR A 6 -7.50 19.09 -13.20
CA THR A 6 -6.11 19.53 -13.34
C THR A 6 -5.15 18.35 -13.18
N VAL A 7 -3.91 18.57 -13.59
CA VAL A 7 -2.77 17.69 -13.30
C VAL A 7 -1.82 18.44 -12.38
N VAL A 8 -1.36 17.78 -11.32
CA VAL A 8 -0.38 18.34 -10.38
C VAL A 8 0.76 17.34 -10.19
N ALA A 9 1.92 17.84 -9.77
CA ALA A 9 3.04 17.00 -9.37
C ALA A 9 2.73 16.31 -8.04
N ALA A 10 3.01 15.02 -7.95
CA ALA A 10 2.86 14.26 -6.72
C ALA A 10 3.82 14.79 -5.64
N PRO A 11 3.34 15.01 -4.40
CA PRO A 11 4.20 15.36 -3.28
C PRO A 11 5.13 14.20 -2.90
N ALA A 12 6.11 14.49 -2.05
CA ALA A 12 6.95 13.46 -1.46
C ALA A 12 6.15 12.47 -0.59
N ASP A 13 6.71 11.27 -0.39
CA ASP A 13 6.20 10.24 0.50
C ASP A 13 4.76 9.76 0.19
N LEU A 14 4.36 9.75 -1.08
CA LEU A 14 3.04 9.28 -1.51
C LEU A 14 3.01 7.75 -1.74
N GLY A 15 3.36 6.99 -0.70
CA GLY A 15 3.35 5.54 -0.75
C GLY A 15 3.85 4.84 0.50
N THR A 16 4.16 3.55 0.34
CA THR A 16 4.80 2.69 1.34
C THR A 16 6.25 2.44 0.95
N ALA A 17 6.98 1.67 1.77
CA ALA A 17 8.36 1.27 1.46
C ALA A 17 8.51 0.41 0.19
N VAL A 18 7.43 -0.24 -0.29
CA VAL A 18 7.48 -1.23 -1.38
C VAL A 18 6.81 -0.75 -2.66
N ILE A 19 5.84 0.17 -2.55
CA ILE A 19 5.10 0.74 -3.67
C ILE A 19 4.59 2.14 -3.32
N GLY A 20 4.66 3.06 -4.28
CA GLY A 20 4.18 4.44 -4.14
C GLY A 20 4.11 5.18 -5.47
N VAL A 21 3.50 6.35 -5.46
CA VAL A 21 3.59 7.28 -6.59
C VAL A 21 4.89 8.07 -6.45
N PRO A 22 5.78 8.09 -7.45
CA PRO A 22 7.03 8.84 -7.37
C PRO A 22 6.79 10.34 -7.16
N GLU A 23 7.63 10.98 -6.35
CA GLU A 23 7.63 12.44 -6.21
C GLU A 23 7.79 13.09 -7.59
N GLY A 24 6.98 14.11 -7.86
CA GLY A 24 6.97 14.82 -9.14
C GLY A 24 6.21 14.12 -10.27
N ALA A 25 5.70 12.89 -10.08
CA ALA A 25 4.87 12.22 -11.07
C ALA A 25 3.50 12.89 -11.22
N ASP A 26 2.87 12.74 -12.38
CA ASP A 26 1.57 13.36 -12.65
C ASP A 26 0.44 12.69 -11.83
N LEU A 27 -0.26 13.50 -11.04
CA LEU A 27 -1.54 13.16 -10.44
C LEU A 27 -2.66 13.91 -11.17
N THR A 28 -3.63 13.16 -11.69
CA THR A 28 -4.82 13.73 -12.32
C THR A 28 -5.93 13.87 -11.29
N LEU A 29 -6.39 15.09 -11.07
CA LEU A 29 -7.43 15.44 -10.11
C LEU A 29 -8.71 15.84 -10.86
N GLY A 30 -9.82 15.19 -10.52
CA GLY A 30 -11.17 15.60 -10.92
C GLY A 30 -11.99 15.87 -9.67
N LEU A 31 -12.05 17.13 -9.25
CA LEU A 31 -12.65 17.57 -7.99
C LEU A 31 -13.90 18.43 -8.23
N ARG A 32 -14.81 18.37 -7.27
CA ARG A 32 -16.04 19.16 -7.18
C ARG A 32 -16.06 19.87 -5.85
N LEU A 33 -16.23 21.19 -5.90
CA LEU A 33 -16.23 22.09 -4.76
C LEU A 33 -17.65 22.64 -4.55
N GLU A 34 -18.18 22.42 -3.37
CA GLU A 34 -19.54 22.79 -2.99
C GLU A 34 -19.52 23.64 -1.72
N ALA A 35 -19.88 24.91 -1.83
CA ALA A 35 -20.06 25.77 -0.66
C ALA A 35 -21.28 25.28 0.14
N VAL A 36 -21.06 25.02 1.41
CA VAL A 36 -22.08 24.62 2.39
C VAL A 36 -22.07 25.63 3.55
N MET A 37 -22.99 25.49 4.49
CA MET A 37 -23.11 26.42 5.63
C MET A 37 -21.83 26.48 6.48
N GLU A 38 -21.11 25.36 6.55
CA GLU A 38 -20.03 25.12 7.49
C GLU A 38 -18.65 25.34 6.85
N GLY A 39 -18.58 25.44 5.52
CA GLY A 39 -17.32 25.46 4.79
C GLY A 39 -17.49 25.12 3.30
N VAL A 40 -16.48 24.49 2.72
CA VAL A 40 -16.48 24.00 1.34
C VAL A 40 -16.23 22.49 1.32
N LEU A 41 -17.22 21.73 0.85
CA LEU A 41 -17.05 20.31 0.61
C LEU A 41 -16.28 20.09 -0.70
N VAL A 42 -15.11 19.47 -0.60
CA VAL A 42 -14.29 19.05 -1.73
C VAL A 42 -14.47 17.55 -1.90
N SER A 43 -14.95 17.11 -3.06
CA SER A 43 -15.14 15.69 -3.36
C SER A 43 -14.68 15.36 -4.76
N GLY A 44 -14.21 14.14 -5.02
CA GLY A 44 -13.79 13.78 -6.36
C GLY A 44 -12.98 12.52 -6.49
N VAL A 45 -12.25 12.43 -7.60
CA VAL A 45 -11.40 11.30 -7.95
C VAL A 45 -9.99 11.80 -8.22
N VAL A 46 -9.01 11.09 -7.66
CA VAL A 46 -7.59 11.29 -7.93
C VAL A 46 -7.07 10.03 -8.60
N ARG A 47 -6.27 10.21 -9.66
CA ARG A 47 -5.62 9.12 -10.38
C ARG A 47 -4.12 9.36 -10.45
N GLY A 48 -3.36 8.29 -10.30
CA GLY A 48 -1.90 8.30 -10.47
C GLY A 48 -1.38 6.93 -10.86
N THR A 49 -0.09 6.86 -11.16
CA THR A 49 0.62 5.60 -11.41
C THR A 49 1.54 5.31 -10.24
N ALA A 50 1.26 4.23 -9.53
CA ALA A 50 2.14 3.75 -8.48
C ALA A 50 3.16 2.78 -9.07
N VAL A 51 4.41 2.94 -8.66
CA VAL A 51 5.55 2.09 -9.03
C VAL A 51 6.16 1.48 -7.77
N GLY A 52 6.76 0.33 -7.92
CA GLY A 52 7.36 -0.39 -6.80
C GLY A 52 8.00 -1.69 -7.24
N GLU A 53 8.10 -2.64 -6.31
CA GLU A 53 8.64 -3.97 -6.57
C GLU A 53 7.66 -5.06 -6.11
N CYS A 54 7.64 -6.18 -6.83
CA CYS A 54 6.87 -7.36 -6.45
C CYS A 54 7.39 -7.92 -5.12
N ALA A 55 6.50 -8.07 -4.13
CA ALA A 55 6.83 -8.61 -2.81
C ALA A 55 7.36 -10.06 -2.84
N ARG A 56 7.20 -10.78 -3.96
CA ARG A 56 7.63 -12.18 -4.11
C ARG A 56 8.89 -12.37 -4.94
N CYS A 57 9.04 -11.62 -6.04
CA CYS A 57 10.15 -11.80 -6.99
C CYS A 57 11.04 -10.56 -7.18
N LEU A 58 10.71 -9.45 -6.53
CA LEU A 58 11.39 -8.15 -6.67
C LEU A 58 11.36 -7.55 -8.08
N ASP A 59 10.57 -8.12 -9.00
CA ASP A 59 10.38 -7.50 -10.32
C ASP A 59 9.69 -6.14 -10.18
N PRO A 60 10.07 -5.16 -11.01
CA PRO A 60 9.42 -3.86 -11.01
C PRO A 60 7.94 -4.01 -11.38
N ILE A 61 7.12 -3.20 -10.73
CA ILE A 61 5.68 -3.12 -10.97
C ILE A 61 5.28 -1.68 -11.26
N SER A 62 4.24 -1.54 -12.09
CA SER A 62 3.60 -0.27 -12.40
C SER A 62 2.10 -0.52 -12.48
N GLN A 63 1.33 0.15 -11.63
CA GLN A 63 -0.12 -0.01 -11.57
C GLN A 63 -0.82 1.35 -11.48
N GLU A 64 -1.97 1.43 -12.14
CA GLU A 64 -2.85 2.59 -11.98
C GLU A 64 -3.55 2.54 -10.63
N VAL A 65 -3.55 3.66 -9.92
CA VAL A 65 -4.25 3.85 -8.66
C VAL A 65 -5.29 4.92 -8.85
N THR A 66 -6.53 4.61 -8.46
CA THR A 66 -7.66 5.53 -8.51
C THR A 66 -8.33 5.54 -7.15
N VAL A 67 -8.39 6.70 -6.53
CA VAL A 67 -9.02 6.89 -5.21
C VAL A 67 -10.09 7.97 -5.27
N ARG A 68 -11.08 7.84 -4.39
CA ARG A 68 -12.06 8.89 -4.15
C ARG A 68 -11.63 9.66 -2.92
N VAL A 69 -11.68 10.99 -3.02
CA VAL A 69 -11.43 11.90 -1.91
C VAL A 69 -12.72 12.62 -1.57
N GLN A 70 -12.93 12.89 -0.30
CA GLN A 70 -14.02 13.73 0.18
C GLN A 70 -13.60 14.34 1.52
N GLU A 71 -13.54 15.67 1.59
CA GLU A 71 -13.18 16.40 2.79
C GLU A 71 -13.98 17.70 2.89
N LEU A 72 -14.39 18.08 4.10
CA LEU A 72 -15.02 19.36 4.38
C LEU A 72 -13.97 20.33 4.91
N PHE A 73 -13.70 21.38 4.15
CA PHE A 73 -12.83 22.47 4.59
C PHE A 73 -13.68 23.52 5.31
N VAL A 74 -13.61 23.57 6.64
CA VAL A 74 -14.42 24.45 7.48
C VAL A 74 -13.91 25.89 7.47
N TYR A 75 -14.80 26.85 7.68
CA TYR A 75 -14.40 28.24 7.88
C TYR A 75 -13.70 28.42 9.24
N PRO A 76 -12.64 29.25 9.35
CA PRO A 76 -11.92 29.46 10.60
C PRO A 76 -12.83 29.91 11.75
N GLU A 77 -13.79 30.80 11.48
CA GLU A 77 -14.70 31.30 12.53
C GLU A 77 -15.63 30.20 13.06
N ARG A 78 -15.90 29.17 12.24
CA ARG A 78 -16.68 28.01 12.67
C ARG A 78 -15.83 27.09 13.57
N ALA A 79 -14.61 26.80 13.15
CA ALA A 79 -13.69 25.97 13.93
C ALA A 79 -13.42 26.60 15.31
N GLU A 80 -13.13 27.91 15.34
CA GLU A 80 -12.98 28.67 16.59
C GLU A 80 -14.22 28.56 17.50
N ALA A 81 -15.42 28.67 16.93
CA ALA A 81 -16.66 28.52 17.70
C ALA A 81 -16.88 27.09 18.25
N ALA A 82 -16.40 26.06 17.55
CA ALA A 82 -16.45 24.67 18.00
C ALA A 82 -15.45 24.42 19.14
N GLU A 83 -14.22 24.92 19.01
CA GLU A 83 -13.21 24.90 20.08
C GLU A 83 -13.72 25.59 21.35
N GLU A 84 -14.30 26.80 21.23
CA GLU A 84 -14.88 27.53 22.36
C GLU A 84 -16.05 26.79 23.03
N ALA A 85 -16.78 25.98 22.26
CA ALA A 85 -17.85 25.12 22.76
C ALA A 85 -17.34 23.84 23.44
N GLY A 86 -16.02 23.61 23.46
CA GLY A 86 -15.38 22.44 24.05
C GLY A 86 -15.43 21.21 23.17
N ASP A 87 -15.51 21.38 21.85
CA ASP A 87 -15.37 20.29 20.89
C ASP A 87 -13.88 19.97 20.70
N GLU A 88 -13.45 18.81 21.22
CA GLU A 88 -12.06 18.35 21.11
C GLU A 88 -11.68 17.95 19.66
N GLU A 89 -12.67 17.68 18.80
CA GLU A 89 -12.45 17.29 17.41
C GLU A 89 -12.20 18.50 16.49
N ALA A 90 -12.48 19.72 16.97
CA ALA A 90 -12.31 20.95 16.20
C ALA A 90 -10.85 21.20 15.77
N GLU A 91 -9.88 20.74 16.57
CA GLU A 91 -8.44 20.87 16.27
C GLU A 91 -8.00 20.00 15.08
N ASP A 92 -8.75 18.94 14.78
CA ASP A 92 -8.46 18.00 13.69
C ASP A 92 -9.22 18.35 12.38
N GLU A 93 -10.10 19.36 12.40
CA GLU A 93 -10.87 19.76 11.22
C GLU A 93 -9.97 20.42 10.15
N ALA A 94 -10.21 20.07 8.89
CA ALA A 94 -9.50 20.70 7.77
C ALA A 94 -9.98 22.16 7.60
N LEU A 95 -9.07 23.13 7.71
CA LEU A 95 -9.41 24.55 7.63
C LEU A 95 -9.35 25.10 6.21
N LEU A 96 -10.26 26.00 5.88
CA LEU A 96 -10.18 26.88 4.72
C LEU A 96 -9.45 28.19 5.10
N ILE A 97 -8.19 28.33 4.69
CA ILE A 97 -7.34 29.47 5.06
C ILE A 97 -7.15 30.38 3.84
N ASP A 98 -7.51 31.66 3.94
CA ASP A 98 -7.37 32.64 2.84
C ASP A 98 -7.97 32.15 1.51
N ASP A 99 -9.17 31.56 1.56
CA ASP A 99 -9.87 30.92 0.43
C ASP A 99 -9.12 29.73 -0.21
N GLN A 100 -8.16 29.14 0.50
CA GLN A 100 -7.38 27.98 0.07
C GLN A 100 -7.67 26.76 0.93
N ALA A 101 -7.89 25.63 0.26
CA ALA A 101 -8.05 24.31 0.87
C ALA A 101 -6.81 23.49 0.53
N ASP A 102 -6.05 23.08 1.56
CA ASP A 102 -4.95 22.15 1.37
C ASP A 102 -5.48 20.72 1.21
N ILE A 103 -5.56 20.28 -0.04
CA ILE A 103 -6.05 18.97 -0.43
C ILE A 103 -4.98 17.87 -0.34
N GLU A 104 -3.71 18.21 -0.10
CA GLU A 104 -2.64 17.22 -0.04
C GLU A 104 -2.90 16.13 1.02
N PRO A 105 -3.29 16.45 2.27
CA PRO A 105 -3.50 15.45 3.31
C PRO A 105 -4.59 14.42 2.94
N VAL A 106 -5.77 14.87 2.50
CA VAL A 106 -6.86 13.94 2.11
C VAL A 106 -6.48 13.08 0.91
N VAL A 107 -5.70 13.64 -0.03
CA VAL A 107 -5.18 12.87 -1.18
C VAL A 107 -4.21 11.80 -0.70
N ARG A 108 -3.28 12.14 0.19
CA ARG A 108 -2.31 11.22 0.79
C ARG A 108 -3.00 10.09 1.54
N ASP A 109 -3.91 10.42 2.44
CA ASP A 109 -4.61 9.45 3.28
C ASP A 109 -5.44 8.48 2.43
N SER A 110 -6.07 9.00 1.38
CA SER A 110 -6.83 8.17 0.45
C SER A 110 -5.93 7.28 -0.42
N LEU A 111 -4.84 7.84 -0.97
CA LEU A 111 -3.98 7.12 -1.92
C LEU A 111 -3.12 6.08 -1.22
N VAL A 112 -2.41 6.46 -0.17
CA VAL A 112 -1.49 5.56 0.56
C VAL A 112 -2.25 4.36 1.12
N THR A 113 -3.45 4.60 1.67
CA THR A 113 -4.29 3.52 2.22
C THR A 113 -4.85 2.59 1.14
N ALA A 114 -5.04 3.08 -0.08
CA ALA A 114 -5.53 2.27 -1.20
C ALA A 114 -4.44 1.40 -1.84
N LEU A 115 -3.16 1.63 -1.52
CA LEU A 115 -2.08 0.82 -2.06
C LEU A 115 -2.09 -0.59 -1.47
N PRO A 116 -1.75 -1.62 -2.27
CA PRO A 116 -1.65 -2.98 -1.78
C PRO A 116 -0.49 -3.10 -0.79
N PHE A 117 -0.76 -3.73 0.36
CA PHE A 117 0.27 -4.02 1.36
C PHE A 117 1.38 -4.96 0.82
N GLN A 118 0.99 -5.91 -0.04
CA GLN A 118 1.90 -6.84 -0.73
C GLN A 118 1.63 -6.79 -2.23
N PRO A 119 2.26 -5.85 -2.94
CA PRO A 119 2.07 -5.77 -4.38
C PRO A 119 2.72 -6.95 -5.09
N LEU A 120 2.08 -7.44 -6.15
CA LEU A 120 2.58 -8.56 -6.96
C LEU A 120 2.63 -8.17 -8.43
N CYS A 121 3.65 -8.63 -9.16
CA CYS A 121 3.74 -8.42 -10.61
C CYS A 121 2.67 -9.21 -11.40
N ARG A 122 2.09 -10.25 -10.78
CA ARG A 122 0.92 -11.00 -11.24
C ARG A 122 0.27 -11.74 -10.06
N PRO A 123 -1.03 -12.10 -10.12
CA PRO A 123 -1.74 -12.73 -8.99
C PRO A 123 -1.05 -13.99 -8.44
N ASP A 124 -0.50 -14.83 -9.31
CA ASP A 124 0.09 -16.13 -8.93
C ASP A 124 1.63 -16.14 -9.10
N CYS A 125 2.31 -15.01 -8.88
CA CYS A 125 3.77 -14.92 -9.02
C CYS A 125 4.47 -15.94 -8.11
N PRO A 126 5.23 -16.95 -8.58
CA PRO A 126 5.78 -18.00 -7.71
C PRO A 126 6.87 -17.46 -6.77
N GLY A 127 7.52 -16.35 -7.11
CA GLY A 127 8.52 -15.69 -6.27
C GLY A 127 9.93 -16.24 -6.42
N LEU A 128 10.76 -15.93 -5.43
CA LEU A 128 12.12 -16.45 -5.31
C LEU A 128 12.17 -17.65 -4.36
N CYS A 129 13.13 -18.53 -4.58
CA CYS A 129 13.51 -19.57 -3.61
C CYS A 129 14.00 -18.91 -2.31
N SER A 130 13.48 -19.35 -1.16
CA SER A 130 13.89 -18.85 0.16
C SER A 130 15.35 -19.16 0.52
N GLU A 131 15.93 -20.17 -0.12
CA GLU A 131 17.27 -20.67 0.19
C GLU A 131 18.36 -20.00 -0.64
N CYS A 132 18.14 -19.84 -1.95
CA CYS A 132 19.17 -19.36 -2.87
C CYS A 132 18.79 -18.10 -3.66
N GLY A 133 17.53 -17.66 -3.59
CA GLY A 133 17.03 -16.49 -4.34
C GLY A 133 16.78 -16.74 -5.82
N ALA A 134 16.87 -17.97 -6.32
CA ALA A 134 16.53 -18.31 -7.70
C ALA A 134 15.05 -18.03 -8.00
N ARG A 135 14.74 -17.58 -9.23
CA ARG A 135 13.37 -17.34 -9.68
C ARG A 135 12.67 -18.68 -9.93
N LEU A 136 11.61 -18.96 -9.17
CA LEU A 136 10.84 -20.20 -9.32
C LEU A 136 10.02 -20.26 -10.61
N GLU A 137 9.83 -19.11 -11.27
CA GLU A 137 9.22 -19.07 -12.61
C GLU A 137 10.12 -19.71 -13.67
N ASP A 138 11.43 -19.59 -13.52
CA ASP A 138 12.40 -20.04 -14.52
C ASP A 138 12.72 -21.54 -14.36
N ASP A 139 12.52 -22.07 -13.14
CA ASP A 139 12.70 -23.49 -12.79
C ASP A 139 11.66 -23.93 -11.74
N PRO A 140 10.48 -24.44 -12.15
CA PRO A 140 9.42 -24.83 -11.24
C PRO A 140 9.73 -26.05 -10.36
N GLU A 141 10.68 -26.90 -10.75
CA GLU A 141 11.10 -28.07 -9.98
C GLU A 141 12.23 -27.74 -8.99
N HIS A 142 12.65 -26.47 -8.91
CA HIS A 142 13.70 -26.01 -8.03
C HIS A 142 13.37 -26.25 -6.56
N HIS A 143 14.15 -27.09 -5.90
CA HIS A 143 14.07 -27.33 -4.46
C HIS A 143 15.45 -27.56 -3.87
N HIS A 144 15.54 -27.34 -2.55
CA HIS A 144 16.73 -27.62 -1.77
C HIS A 144 16.36 -28.55 -0.62
N ASP A 145 16.96 -29.74 -0.59
CA ASP A 145 16.86 -30.65 0.54
C ASP A 145 17.86 -30.23 1.62
N ILE A 146 17.45 -29.30 2.48
CA ILE A 146 18.28 -28.83 3.59
C ILE A 146 17.92 -29.63 4.84
N VAL A 147 18.85 -30.50 5.24
CA VAL A 147 18.78 -31.21 6.51
C VAL A 147 19.38 -30.31 7.59
N ASP A 148 18.58 -29.93 8.60
CA ASP A 148 19.08 -29.20 9.76
C ASP A 148 20.18 -30.04 10.45
N PRO A 149 21.40 -29.50 10.63
CA PRO A 149 22.51 -30.25 11.22
C PRO A 149 22.21 -30.84 12.60
N ARG A 150 21.31 -30.23 13.38
CA ARG A 150 20.89 -30.73 14.70
C ARG A 150 20.08 -32.03 14.59
N TRP A 151 19.48 -32.28 13.44
CA TRP A 151 18.62 -33.43 13.14
C TRP A 151 19.34 -34.49 12.32
N ALA A 152 20.61 -34.27 11.94
CA ALA A 152 21.38 -35.22 11.13
C ALA A 152 21.45 -36.62 11.75
N ALA A 153 21.57 -36.71 13.07
CA ALA A 153 21.59 -38.00 13.79
C ALA A 153 20.27 -38.78 13.70
N LEU A 154 19.13 -38.09 13.48
CA LEU A 154 17.83 -38.73 13.36
C LEU A 154 17.63 -39.40 11.99
N GLN A 155 18.30 -38.92 10.94
CA GLN A 155 18.31 -39.61 9.65
C GLN A 155 18.97 -40.98 9.78
N THR A 156 20.12 -41.03 10.45
CA THR A 156 20.80 -42.31 10.73
C THR A 156 19.90 -43.28 11.51
N MET A 157 19.14 -42.78 12.49
CA MET A 157 18.21 -43.63 13.26
C MET A 157 16.99 -44.09 12.43
N LEU A 158 16.50 -43.29 11.49
CA LEU A 158 15.42 -43.67 10.57
C LEU A 158 15.88 -44.75 9.58
N GLU A 159 17.11 -44.63 9.07
CA GLU A 159 17.74 -45.65 8.23
C GLU A 159 17.90 -46.97 9.00
N GLU A 160 18.43 -46.93 10.23
CA GLU A 160 18.59 -48.11 11.10
C GLU A 160 17.26 -48.80 11.44
N SER A 161 16.19 -48.03 11.63
CA SER A 161 14.86 -48.59 11.95
C SER A 161 14.15 -49.17 10.73
N SER A 162 14.39 -48.65 9.52
CA SER A 162 13.88 -49.25 8.28
C SER A 162 14.49 -50.63 7.97
N VAL A 163 15.79 -50.81 8.25
CA VAL A 163 16.50 -52.10 8.10
C VAL A 163 16.05 -53.13 9.15
N SER A 164 15.63 -52.66 10.33
CA SER A 164 15.17 -53.50 11.44
C SER A 164 13.81 -54.16 11.17
N ASP A 165 13.01 -53.60 10.26
CA ASP A 165 11.65 -54.09 9.93
C ASP A 165 11.70 -55.16 8.83
N GLU A 166 12.56 -55.00 7.81
CA GLU A 166 12.74 -56.01 6.74
C GLU A 166 13.35 -57.33 7.24
N THR A 167 14.12 -57.31 8.32
CA THR A 167 14.78 -58.52 8.86
C THR A 167 13.83 -59.41 9.68
N LYS A 168 12.57 -58.99 9.89
CA LYS A 168 11.54 -59.77 10.62
C LYS A 168 10.61 -60.60 9.73
N GLU A 169 10.66 -60.45 8.40
CA GLU A 169 9.91 -61.26 7.42
C GLU A 169 10.78 -62.28 6.67
N SER A 170 11.65 -63.01 7.37
CA SER A 170 12.36 -64.18 6.81
C SER A 170 12.43 -65.34 7.80
#